data_AF-J9ET05-F1
#
_entry.id   AF-J9ET05-F1
#
_cell.length_a   1.000
_cell.length_b   1.000
_cell.length_c   1.000
_cell.angle_alpha   90.00
_cell.angle_beta   90.00
_cell.angle_gamma   90.00
#
_symmetry.space_group_name_H-M   'P 1'
#
loop_
_entity.id
_entity.type
_entity.pdbx_description
1 polymer ?
#
loop_
_entity_poly.entity_id
_entity_poly.type
_entity_poly.pdbx_seq_one_letter_code
_entity_poly.pdbx_strand_id
1 'polypeptide(L)'
;MSIHIIMIILPLLSLIFPLIYCSSNYTVETFPDSLVRPDLCSLSSPGFACDPDQLLKRFNHTLSGAEYLSKHLQRIRYATNCPCLEEDKSYGYCPSINSHGYTISIAVIRSIGMNSDNTMNAEDLNHTLQIFAEMLRRRQHRGQCADDALIVAVADWKAVSSQI
;
A
#
# COMPACT_ATOMS: atom_id res chain seq x y z
N MET A 1 -55.78 -6.45 0.34
CA MET A 1 -54.90 -7.52 0.86
C MET A 1 -53.66 -7.65 -0.05
N SER A 2 -52.83 -6.60 -0.18
CA SER A 2 -51.67 -6.65 -1.09
C SER A 2 -50.70 -5.47 -0.90
N ILE A 3 -50.26 -5.21 0.33
CA ILE A 3 -49.18 -4.20 0.59
C ILE A 3 -48.21 -4.71 1.67
N HIS A 4 -48.65 -5.54 2.61
CA HIS A 4 -47.79 -6.06 3.67
C HIS A 4 -46.81 -7.18 3.27
N ILE A 5 -46.96 -7.78 2.08
CA ILE A 5 -46.05 -8.86 1.63
C ILE A 5 -44.76 -8.30 1.02
N ILE A 6 -44.79 -7.07 0.47
CA ILE A 6 -43.64 -6.47 -0.22
C ILE A 6 -42.56 -5.98 0.77
N MET A 7 -42.94 -5.63 2.00
CA MET A 7 -42.03 -5.03 2.98
C MET A 7 -41.18 -6.04 3.78
N ILE A 8 -41.46 -7.34 3.64
CA ILE A 8 -40.74 -8.42 4.35
C ILE A 8 -39.73 -9.12 3.43
N ILE A 9 -39.80 -8.91 2.12
CA ILE A 9 -38.90 -9.55 1.14
C ILE A 9 -37.62 -8.73 0.92
N LEU A 10 -37.65 -7.41 1.17
CA LEU A 10 -36.50 -6.53 0.98
C LEU A 10 -35.30 -6.70 1.96
N PRO A 11 -35.46 -7.12 3.23
CA PRO A 11 -34.32 -7.34 4.12
C PRO A 11 -33.73 -8.76 4.01
N LEU A 12 -34.38 -9.68 3.28
CA LEU A 12 -33.90 -11.06 3.15
C LEU A 12 -32.85 -11.22 2.04
N LEU A 13 -32.85 -10.32 1.05
CA LEU A 13 -31.93 -10.40 -0.10
C LEU A 13 -30.49 -9.96 0.23
N SER A 14 -30.27 -9.26 1.36
CA SER A 14 -28.93 -8.83 1.80
C SER A 14 -28.11 -9.92 2.50
N LEU A 15 -28.69 -11.10 2.74
CA LEU A 15 -28.05 -12.21 3.45
C LEU A 15 -27.37 -13.24 2.55
N ILE A 16 -27.41 -13.08 1.21
CA ILE A 16 -26.94 -14.09 0.25
C ILE A 16 -25.67 -13.69 -0.51
N PHE A 17 -25.02 -12.58 -0.15
CA PHE A 17 -23.62 -12.40 -0.53
C PHE A 17 -22.77 -12.90 0.63
N PRO A 18 -22.29 -14.17 0.60
CA PRO A 18 -21.06 -14.42 1.32
C PRO A 18 -20.08 -13.41 0.73
N LEU A 19 -19.61 -12.48 1.57
CA LEU A 19 -18.34 -11.81 1.34
C LEU A 19 -17.32 -12.95 1.26
N ILE A 20 -17.17 -13.51 0.07
CA ILE A 20 -16.01 -14.28 -0.30
C ILE A 20 -14.91 -13.24 -0.15
N TYR A 21 -14.31 -13.19 1.04
CA TYR A 21 -12.97 -12.67 1.23
C TYR A 21 -12.08 -13.57 0.39
N CYS A 22 -12.11 -13.36 -0.93
CA CYS A 22 -11.08 -13.86 -1.81
C CYS A 22 -9.79 -13.37 -1.17
N SER A 23 -8.95 -14.32 -0.74
CA SER A 23 -7.55 -14.01 -0.44
C SER A 23 -7.01 -13.35 -1.70
N SER A 24 -6.82 -12.04 -1.65
CA SER A 24 -6.45 -11.27 -2.83
C SER A 24 -4.99 -11.56 -3.09
N ASN A 25 -4.71 -12.39 -4.08
CA ASN A 25 -3.38 -12.48 -4.63
C ASN A 25 -3.14 -11.20 -5.43
N TYR A 26 -2.40 -10.25 -4.85
CA TYR A 26 -2.19 -8.95 -5.49
C TYR A 26 -1.15 -9.04 -6.60
N THR A 27 -1.48 -8.47 -7.75
CA THR A 27 -0.52 -8.14 -8.80
C THR A 27 -0.10 -6.67 -8.66
N VAL A 28 0.92 -6.27 -9.41
CA VAL A 28 1.35 -4.86 -9.44
C VAL A 28 0.18 -3.95 -9.82
N GLU A 29 -0.69 -4.38 -10.73
CA GLU A 29 -1.81 -3.61 -11.28
C GLU A 29 -3.00 -3.54 -10.33
N THR A 30 -3.24 -4.62 -9.58
CA THR A 30 -4.42 -4.75 -8.71
C THR A 30 -4.18 -4.24 -7.29
N PHE A 31 -2.92 -4.08 -6.88
CA PHE A 31 -2.59 -3.46 -5.59
C PHE A 31 -3.14 -2.02 -5.53
N PRO A 32 -3.86 -1.63 -4.45
CA PRO A 32 -4.45 -0.30 -4.37
C PRO A 32 -3.41 0.79 -4.12
N ASP A 33 -3.65 1.98 -4.68
CA ASP A 33 -2.83 3.15 -4.37
C ASP A 33 -3.42 3.92 -3.18
N SER A 34 -2.74 3.89 -2.04
CA SER A 34 -3.16 4.57 -0.81
C SER A 34 -3.24 6.10 -0.90
N LEU A 35 -2.67 6.73 -1.94
CA LEU A 35 -2.86 8.17 -2.17
C LEU A 35 -4.16 8.49 -2.91
N VAL A 36 -4.70 7.52 -3.67
CA VAL A 36 -5.91 7.67 -4.50
C VAL A 36 -7.12 7.02 -3.86
N ARG A 37 -6.95 5.80 -3.32
CA ARG A 37 -7.97 4.95 -2.70
C ARG A 37 -7.55 4.53 -1.29
N PRO A 38 -7.46 5.48 -0.34
CA PRO A 38 -7.04 5.19 1.04
C PRO A 38 -7.99 4.21 1.75
N ASP A 39 -9.26 4.20 1.38
CA ASP A 39 -10.30 3.29 1.88
C ASP A 39 -9.93 1.81 1.67
N LEU A 40 -9.32 1.48 0.53
CA LEU A 40 -8.88 0.13 0.20
C LEU A 40 -7.60 -0.28 0.94
N CYS A 41 -6.94 0.66 1.61
CA CYS A 41 -5.64 0.48 2.27
C CYS A 41 -5.74 0.53 3.79
N SER A 42 -6.95 0.43 4.35
CA SER A 42 -7.21 0.58 5.79
C SER A 42 -6.84 1.96 6.35
N LEU A 43 -7.03 3.01 5.53
CA LEU A 43 -6.79 4.41 5.91
C LEU A 43 -8.06 5.27 5.80
N SER A 44 -8.19 6.26 6.67
CA SER A 44 -9.22 7.31 6.58
C SER A 44 -8.87 8.46 5.64
N SER A 45 -7.59 8.61 5.24
CA SER A 45 -7.12 9.67 4.35
C SER A 45 -5.92 9.20 3.52
N PRO A 46 -5.54 9.91 2.44
CA PRO A 46 -4.34 9.62 1.67
C PRO A 46 -3.11 9.43 2.56
N GLY A 47 -2.27 8.44 2.22
CA GLY A 47 -1.11 8.09 3.05
C GLY A 47 -0.11 7.18 2.37
N PHE A 48 0.98 6.87 3.08
CA PHE A 48 2.13 6.12 2.55
C PHE A 48 2.19 4.66 3.00
N ALA A 49 1.28 4.21 3.87
CA ALA A 49 1.11 2.80 4.20
C ALA A 49 -0.13 2.23 3.50
N CYS A 50 -0.10 0.98 3.09
CA CYS A 50 -1.27 0.30 2.56
C CYS A 50 -1.32 -1.15 3.05
N ASP A 51 -2.40 -1.50 3.74
CA ASP A 51 -2.69 -2.82 4.29
C ASP A 51 -4.11 -3.24 3.89
N PRO A 52 -4.31 -3.65 2.62
CA PRO A 52 -5.64 -3.96 2.11
C PRO A 52 -6.22 -5.24 2.70
N ASP A 53 -5.37 -6.16 3.19
CA ASP A 53 -5.77 -7.41 3.84
C ASP A 53 -5.96 -7.29 5.37
N GLN A 54 -5.81 -6.08 5.92
CA GLN A 54 -5.96 -5.79 7.36
C GLN A 54 -5.08 -6.68 8.27
N LEU A 55 -3.84 -6.92 7.86
CA LEU A 55 -2.89 -7.77 8.57
C LEU A 55 -2.23 -7.06 9.75
N LEU A 56 -2.13 -5.73 9.70
CA LEU A 56 -1.60 -4.93 10.79
C LEU A 56 -2.65 -4.81 11.90
N LYS A 57 -2.27 -5.25 13.11
CA LYS A 57 -3.09 -5.03 14.30
C LYS A 57 -3.37 -3.54 14.47
N ARG A 58 -4.59 -3.22 14.89
CA ARG A 58 -4.95 -1.85 15.30
C ARG A 58 -4.00 -1.36 16.38
N PHE A 59 -3.57 -0.11 16.27
CA PHE A 59 -2.73 0.52 17.28
C PHE A 59 -3.54 0.87 18.54
N ASN A 60 -4.77 1.36 18.34
CA ASN A 60 -5.72 1.63 19.42
C ASN A 60 -7.16 1.59 18.90
N HIS A 61 -8.14 2.02 19.71
CA HIS A 61 -9.56 2.05 19.31
C HIS A 61 -9.87 2.96 18.12
N THR A 62 -9.01 3.95 17.85
CA THR A 62 -9.20 4.97 16.81
C THR A 62 -8.37 4.72 15.55
N LEU A 63 -7.15 4.19 15.68
CA LEU A 63 -6.19 4.07 14.58
C LEU A 63 -5.97 2.61 14.19
N SER A 64 -6.16 2.33 12.90
CA SER A 64 -5.65 1.12 12.29
C SER A 64 -4.12 1.06 12.38
N GLY A 65 -3.56 -0.14 12.22
CA GLY A 65 -2.10 -0.28 12.15
C GLY A 65 -1.51 0.47 10.97
N ALA A 66 -2.19 0.44 9.82
CA ALA A 66 -1.81 1.19 8.62
C ALA A 66 -1.85 2.71 8.83
N GLU A 67 -2.86 3.24 9.52
CA GLU A 67 -2.96 4.67 9.84
C GLU A 67 -1.84 5.12 10.76
N TYR A 68 -1.55 4.33 11.80
CA TYR A 68 -0.44 4.62 12.69
C TYR A 68 0.89 4.65 11.94
N LEU A 69 1.13 3.68 11.06
CA LEU A 69 2.34 3.61 10.24
C LEU A 69 2.44 4.78 9.26
N SER A 70 1.35 5.07 8.53
CA SER A 70 1.26 6.17 7.58
C SER A 70 1.61 7.52 8.21
N LYS A 71 1.10 7.78 9.43
CA LYS A 71 1.45 9.00 10.19
C LYS A 71 2.96 9.12 10.47
N HIS A 72 3.66 8.02 10.71
CA HIS A 72 5.11 8.04 10.94
C HIS A 72 5.89 8.26 9.64
N LEU A 73 5.49 7.59 8.55
CA LEU A 73 6.09 7.80 7.22
C LEU A 73 5.93 9.25 6.76
N GLN A 74 4.76 9.84 7.00
CA GLN A 74 4.51 11.24 6.71
C GLN A 74 5.39 12.18 7.54
N ARG A 75 5.64 11.88 8.83
CA ARG A 75 6.59 12.63 9.66
C ARG A 75 8.02 12.56 9.13
N ILE A 76 8.47 11.39 8.67
CA ILE A 76 9.80 11.23 8.06
C ILE A 76 9.91 12.13 6.83
N ARG A 77 8.90 12.10 5.95
CA ARG A 77 8.85 12.97 4.77
C ARG A 77 8.92 14.45 5.16
N TYR A 78 8.15 14.89 6.15
CA TYR A 78 8.15 16.29 6.60
C TYR A 78 9.44 16.72 7.33
N ALA A 79 10.15 15.79 7.95
CA ALA A 79 11.39 16.05 8.67
C ALA A 79 12.64 16.01 7.77
N THR A 80 12.48 15.64 6.50
CA THR A 80 13.57 15.47 5.55
C THR A 80 13.42 16.42 4.37
N ASN A 81 14.56 16.86 3.82
CA ASN A 81 14.62 17.72 2.65
C ASN A 81 15.17 16.92 1.47
N CYS A 82 14.79 17.30 0.26
CA CYS A 82 15.35 16.70 -0.93
C CYS A 82 16.89 16.85 -0.92
N PRO A 83 17.64 15.76 -1.12
CA PRO A 83 19.07 15.88 -1.32
C PRO A 83 19.30 16.70 -2.59
N CYS A 84 20.15 17.71 -2.49
CA CYS A 84 20.55 18.51 -3.61
C CYS A 84 21.99 18.95 -3.42
N LEU A 85 22.82 18.72 -4.44
CA LEU A 85 24.21 19.14 -4.43
C LEU A 85 24.29 20.66 -4.41
N GLU A 86 25.32 21.22 -3.78
CA GLU A 86 25.51 22.67 -3.73
C GLU A 86 25.67 23.27 -5.14
N GLU A 87 26.26 22.51 -6.07
CA GLU A 87 26.36 22.85 -7.49
C GLU A 87 24.97 23.02 -8.12
N ASP A 88 24.06 22.07 -7.93
CA ASP A 88 22.69 22.11 -8.45
C ASP A 88 21.86 23.26 -7.83
N LYS A 89 22.14 23.61 -6.57
CA LYS A 89 21.55 24.79 -5.93
C LYS A 89 21.98 26.06 -6.65
N SER A 90 23.25 26.16 -7.01
CA SER A 90 23.81 27.34 -7.69
C SER A 90 23.23 27.55 -9.10
N TYR A 91 22.82 26.47 -9.77
CA TYR A 91 22.18 26.51 -11.09
C TYR A 91 20.65 26.58 -11.05
N GLY A 92 20.04 26.54 -9.87
CA GLY A 92 18.58 26.56 -9.71
C GLY A 92 17.89 25.27 -10.14
N TYR A 93 18.61 24.14 -10.17
CA TYR A 93 18.06 22.81 -10.49
C TYR A 93 17.39 22.13 -9.30
N CYS A 94 17.60 22.64 -8.08
CA CYS A 94 16.92 22.10 -6.89
C CYS A 94 15.45 22.53 -6.84
N PRO A 95 14.55 21.64 -6.40
CA PRO A 95 13.16 21.98 -6.17
C PRO A 95 13.02 23.07 -5.09
N SER A 96 11.99 23.90 -5.24
CA SER A 96 11.75 25.12 -4.44
C SER A 96 11.67 24.89 -2.92
N ILE A 97 11.72 26.00 -2.17
CA ILE A 97 11.52 26.05 -0.71
C ILE A 97 10.27 25.23 -0.35
N ASN A 98 10.43 24.25 0.55
CA ASN A 98 9.45 23.22 0.99
C ASN A 98 9.43 21.90 0.19
N SER A 99 10.51 21.52 -0.49
CA SER A 99 10.64 20.18 -1.07
C SER A 99 10.95 19.12 0.00
N HIS A 100 9.92 18.38 0.39
CA HIS A 100 10.06 17.25 1.32
C HIS A 100 10.81 16.10 0.66
N GLY A 101 11.80 15.57 1.38
CA GLY A 101 12.88 14.76 0.79
C GLY A 101 12.60 13.30 0.61
N TYR A 102 12.64 12.55 1.71
CA TYR A 102 12.59 11.09 1.63
C TYR A 102 11.15 10.59 1.74
N THR A 103 10.68 9.91 0.71
CA THR A 103 9.36 9.30 0.71
C THR A 103 9.47 7.81 0.92
N ILE A 104 9.08 7.33 2.10
CA ILE A 104 9.04 5.90 2.39
C ILE A 104 7.59 5.46 2.32
N SER A 105 7.31 4.45 1.50
CA SER A 105 6.02 3.78 1.42
C SER A 105 6.13 2.35 1.92
N ILE A 106 5.04 1.83 2.49
CA ILE A 106 4.97 0.46 2.98
C ILE A 106 3.70 -0.21 2.45
N ALA A 107 3.87 -1.33 1.75
CA ALA A 107 2.80 -2.22 1.32
C ALA A 107 2.84 -3.49 2.19
N VAL A 108 1.70 -3.84 2.80
CA VAL A 108 1.55 -5.05 3.60
C VAL A 108 0.43 -5.88 2.99
N ILE A 109 0.76 -7.06 2.47
CA ILE A 109 -0.18 -7.93 1.75
C ILE A 109 -0.04 -9.35 2.23
N ARG A 110 -1.11 -10.12 2.04
CA ARG A 110 -1.12 -11.54 2.38
C ARG A 110 -0.26 -12.34 1.42
N SER A 111 -0.49 -12.15 0.12
CA SER A 111 0.17 -12.89 -0.96
C SER A 111 0.22 -12.07 -2.25
N ILE A 112 1.14 -12.43 -3.14
CA ILE A 112 1.29 -11.86 -4.49
C ILE A 112 0.76 -12.87 -5.51
N GLY A 113 0.10 -12.39 -6.57
CA GLY A 113 -0.29 -13.20 -7.72
C GLY A 113 0.91 -13.74 -8.46
N MET A 114 1.09 -15.06 -8.42
CA MET A 114 2.09 -15.79 -9.20
C MET A 114 1.39 -16.64 -10.26
N ASN A 115 1.92 -16.62 -11.48
CA ASN A 115 1.39 -17.36 -12.63
C ASN A 115 2.01 -18.76 -12.81
N SER A 116 2.63 -19.37 -11.79
CA SER A 116 3.34 -20.65 -11.97
C SER A 116 2.81 -21.78 -11.09
N ASP A 117 2.47 -22.90 -11.73
CA ASP A 117 2.03 -24.16 -11.11
C ASP A 117 3.16 -24.94 -10.40
N ASN A 118 4.40 -24.41 -10.41
CA ASN A 118 5.56 -25.06 -9.80
C ASN A 118 5.82 -24.50 -8.40
N THR A 119 6.14 -25.39 -7.46
CA THR A 119 6.66 -25.04 -6.14
C THR A 119 7.95 -24.23 -6.29
N MET A 120 7.88 -22.93 -5.99
CA MET A 120 9.04 -22.04 -6.01
C MET A 120 10.03 -22.36 -4.89
N ASN A 121 11.32 -22.26 -5.19
CA ASN A 121 12.35 -22.28 -4.16
C ASN A 121 12.47 -20.88 -3.49
N ALA A 122 13.28 -20.77 -2.45
CA ALA A 122 13.44 -19.51 -1.71
C ALA A 122 14.11 -18.39 -2.52
N GLU A 123 14.96 -18.73 -3.49
CA GLU A 123 15.65 -17.76 -4.36
C GLU A 123 14.66 -17.15 -5.36
N ASP A 124 13.83 -17.97 -5.99
CA ASP A 124 12.76 -17.56 -6.91
C ASP A 124 11.75 -16.63 -6.22
N LEU A 125 11.45 -16.91 -4.95
CA LEU A 125 10.54 -16.09 -4.13
C LEU A 125 11.12 -14.72 -3.84
N ASN A 126 12.39 -14.65 -3.41
CA ASN A 126 13.06 -13.38 -3.16
C ASN A 126 13.17 -12.56 -4.45
N HIS A 127 13.55 -13.19 -5.55
CA HIS A 127 13.64 -12.52 -6.84
C HIS A 127 12.29 -11.98 -7.31
N THR A 128 11.22 -12.78 -7.17
CA THR A 128 9.86 -12.34 -7.53
C THR A 128 9.41 -11.17 -6.65
N LEU A 129 9.67 -11.22 -5.35
CA LEU A 129 9.31 -10.14 -4.44
C LEU A 129 10.08 -8.85 -4.74
N GLN A 130 11.35 -8.93 -5.13
CA GLN A 130 12.14 -7.78 -5.58
C GLN A 130 11.55 -7.14 -6.84
N ILE A 131 11.22 -7.96 -7.86
CA ILE A 131 10.59 -7.47 -9.09
C ILE A 131 9.26 -6.81 -8.78
N PHE A 132 8.41 -7.46 -7.98
CA PHE A 132 7.13 -6.92 -7.58
C PHE A 132 7.28 -5.56 -6.88
N ALA A 133 8.18 -5.47 -5.90
CA ALA A 133 8.42 -4.23 -5.17
C ALA A 133 8.94 -3.12 -6.09
N GLU A 134 9.84 -3.41 -7.02
CA GLU A 134 10.38 -2.40 -7.92
C GLU A 134 9.33 -1.92 -8.92
N MET A 135 8.55 -2.83 -9.49
CA MET A 135 7.45 -2.48 -10.39
C MET A 135 6.37 -1.67 -9.67
N LEU A 136 6.03 -2.05 -8.44
CA LEU A 136 5.04 -1.34 -7.64
C LEU A 136 5.52 0.07 -7.28
N ARG A 137 6.79 0.22 -6.88
CA ARG A 137 7.41 1.53 -6.59
C ARG A 137 7.34 2.44 -7.82
N ARG A 138 7.79 1.94 -8.98
CA ARG A 138 7.75 2.69 -10.24
C ARG A 138 6.34 3.10 -10.63
N ARG A 139 5.35 2.21 -10.47
CA ARG A 139 3.95 2.51 -10.77
C ARG A 139 3.39 3.61 -9.88
N GLN A 140 3.70 3.56 -8.58
CA GLN A 140 3.18 4.53 -7.61
C GLN A 140 3.91 5.88 -7.68
N HIS A 141 5.18 5.90 -8.08
CA HIS A 141 6.00 7.09 -8.32
C HIS A 141 5.83 8.18 -7.25
N ARG A 142 6.14 7.84 -6.00
CA ARG A 142 5.81 8.69 -4.84
C ARG A 142 6.93 9.66 -4.48
N GLY A 143 8.10 9.47 -5.08
CA GLY A 143 9.27 10.34 -4.92
C GLY A 143 8.99 11.74 -5.45
N GLN A 144 9.44 12.74 -4.69
CA GLN A 144 9.38 14.15 -5.14
C GLN A 144 10.70 14.60 -5.79
N CYS A 145 11.82 14.01 -5.38
CA CYS A 145 13.17 14.33 -5.83
C CYS A 145 13.98 13.08 -6.18
N ALA A 146 13.30 12.08 -6.75
CA ALA A 146 13.84 10.75 -7.06
C ALA A 146 14.18 9.86 -5.84
N ASP A 147 13.94 10.31 -4.61
CA ASP A 147 14.08 9.49 -3.41
C ASP A 147 12.73 8.95 -2.91
N ASP A 148 12.30 7.83 -3.48
CA ASP A 148 11.28 7.00 -2.87
C ASP A 148 11.76 5.59 -2.55
N ALA A 149 11.56 5.19 -1.30
CA ALA A 149 11.72 3.81 -0.88
C ALA A 149 10.34 3.15 -0.77
N LEU A 150 10.21 1.93 -1.27
CA LEU A 150 9.06 1.07 -1.03
C LEU A 150 9.49 -0.18 -0.28
N ILE A 151 8.85 -0.44 0.86
CA ILE A 151 8.96 -1.69 1.59
C ILE A 151 7.70 -2.52 1.32
N VAL A 152 7.87 -3.76 0.86
CA VAL A 152 6.78 -4.72 0.67
C VAL A 152 6.95 -5.86 1.66
N ALA A 153 5.94 -6.09 2.48
CA ALA A 153 5.86 -7.23 3.39
C ALA A 153 4.75 -8.19 2.92
N VAL A 154 5.13 -9.46 2.69
CA VAL A 154 4.22 -10.52 2.25
C VAL A 154 4.09 -11.55 3.37
N ALA A 155 2.92 -11.59 3.99
CA ALA A 155 2.72 -12.35 5.22
C ALA A 155 2.77 -13.87 5.03
N ASP A 156 2.11 -14.41 4.00
CA ASP A 156 2.07 -15.86 3.76
C ASP A 156 3.46 -16.41 3.43
N TRP A 157 4.30 -15.58 2.81
CA TRP A 157 5.66 -15.92 2.44
C TRP A 157 6.68 -15.62 3.53
N LYS A 158 6.25 -14.94 4.61
CA LYS A 158 7.12 -14.46 5.71
C LYS A 158 8.34 -13.69 5.17
N ALA A 159 8.11 -12.87 4.14
CA ALA A 159 9.16 -12.20 3.38
C ALA A 159 8.97 -10.68 3.37
N VAL A 160 10.08 -9.96 3.35
CA VAL A 160 10.13 -8.49 3.26
C VAL A 160 11.17 -8.10 2.23
N SER A 161 10.83 -7.14 1.37
CA SER A 161 11.75 -6.53 0.40
C SER A 161 11.67 -5.02 0.47
N SER A 162 12.80 -4.35 0.29
CA SER A 162 12.90 -2.89 0.19
C SER A 162 13.53 -2.51 -1.14
N GLN A 163 12.93 -1.54 -1.83
CA GLN A 163 13.46 -0.95 -3.06
C GLN A 163 13.62 0.55 -2.85
N ILE A 164 14.70 1.12 -3.39
CA ILE A 164 15.08 2.54 -3.32
C ILE A 164 15.30 3.01 -4.75
#